data_AF-A0A512NJ34-F1
#
_entry.id   AF-A0A512NJ34-F1
#
_cell.length_a   1.000
_cell.length_b   1.000
_cell.length_c   1.000
_cell.angle_alpha   90.00
_cell.angle_beta   90.00
_cell.angle_gamma   90.00
#
_symmetry.space_group_name_H-M   'P 1'
#
loop_
_entity.id
_entity.type
_entity.pdbx_description
1 polymer ?
#
loop_
_entity_poly.entity_id
_entity_poly.type
_entity_poly.pdbx_seq_one_letter_code
_entity_poly.pdbx_strand_id
1 'polypeptide(L)'
;MEGCPTKVLFEEYDPSTGYVLAFRELSPPEILEVGRLISKDLLGDEVITLDQGQAARIGALVNFISQSKDASFQIQTIALPKDLPYLNHANRELALMRAGKKPLSVFSGWEISEIERDIYSRLFDPLVNEGIFVRQEYQFSGGGRLVEGSRFEKNFALLYALKQESWRIPAYRMLRNSAARSGGWSNDYERLFGTLLGYNDEENDAWLRRRTLNGLRWGYATLYVCIPIHLRFLAIDKLLAGLFSEGRSSIDIYISEEGIEPVLNRLENLDQRNVLLARVHMSYRYLSSFYALSQNLGDQFGPFKVDENNVSEVASILEGPPEILDTIVGDVAAGI
;
A
#
# COMPACT_ATOMS: atom_id res chain seq x y z
N MET A 1 8.57 27.34 6.04
CA MET A 1 8.25 25.90 5.94
C MET A 1 6.75 25.80 5.73
N GLU A 2 6.31 25.49 4.52
CA GLU A 2 4.89 25.16 4.29
C GLU A 2 4.59 23.84 5.02
N GLY A 3 3.71 23.91 6.02
CA GLY A 3 3.30 22.76 6.82
C GLY A 3 2.57 21.72 5.97
N CYS A 4 2.64 20.45 6.37
CA CYS A 4 1.80 19.42 5.78
C CYS A 4 0.32 19.78 5.95
N PRO A 5 -0.54 19.53 4.95
CA PRO A 5 -1.97 19.76 5.11
C PRO A 5 -2.49 18.88 6.26
N THR A 6 -3.17 19.50 7.22
CA THR A 6 -3.72 18.80 8.39
C THR A 6 -5.23 18.74 8.28
N LYS A 7 -5.80 17.56 8.50
CA LYS A 7 -7.24 17.37 8.65
C LYS A 7 -7.60 17.13 10.10
N VAL A 8 -8.71 17.70 10.55
CA VAL A 8 -9.26 17.46 11.88
C VAL A 8 -10.62 16.82 11.72
N LEU A 9 -10.79 15.64 12.27
CA LEU A 9 -11.99 14.82 12.15
C LEU A 9 -12.68 14.74 13.51
N PHE A 10 -14.00 14.94 13.52
CA PHE A 10 -14.86 14.49 14.60
C PHE A 10 -15.40 13.12 14.23
N GLU A 11 -15.03 12.09 15.00
CA GLU A 11 -15.31 10.69 14.70
C GLU A 11 -16.18 10.06 15.78
N GLU A 12 -17.22 9.35 15.34
CA GLU A 12 -17.97 8.38 16.12
C GLU A 12 -17.43 6.99 15.79
N TYR A 13 -17.04 6.22 16.79
CA TYR A 13 -16.45 4.89 16.61
C TYR A 13 -17.04 3.86 17.57
N ASP A 14 -17.00 2.60 17.15
CA ASP A 14 -17.34 1.46 17.99
C ASP A 14 -16.13 1.12 18.88
N PRO A 15 -16.21 1.30 20.22
CA PRO A 15 -15.08 1.06 21.12
C PRO A 15 -14.65 -0.41 21.18
N SER A 16 -15.50 -1.35 20.78
CA SER A 16 -15.16 -2.78 20.77
C SER A 16 -14.33 -3.21 19.56
N THR A 17 -14.38 -2.44 18.48
CA THR A 17 -13.72 -2.78 17.20
C THR A 17 -12.71 -1.73 16.75
N GLY A 18 -12.82 -0.50 17.24
CA GLY A 18 -12.05 0.65 16.77
C GLY A 18 -12.50 1.20 15.41
N TYR A 19 -13.57 0.65 14.81
CA TYR A 19 -14.06 1.11 13.51
C TYR A 19 -14.87 2.39 13.63
N VAL A 20 -14.63 3.31 12.70
CA VAL A 20 -15.38 4.56 12.58
C VAL A 20 -16.76 4.25 11.97
N LEU A 21 -17.80 4.58 12.73
CA LEU A 21 -19.20 4.40 12.35
C LEU A 21 -19.72 5.59 11.53
N ALA A 22 -19.26 6.79 11.87
CA ALA A 22 -19.52 8.04 11.17
C ALA A 22 -18.43 9.06 11.52
N PHE A 23 -18.14 9.98 10.61
CA PHE A 23 -17.22 11.08 10.89
C PHE A 23 -17.56 12.31 10.07
N ARG A 24 -17.02 13.44 10.51
CA ARG A 24 -17.07 14.72 9.80
C ARG A 24 -15.71 15.40 9.84
N GLU A 25 -15.26 15.89 8.68
CA GLU A 25 -14.12 16.78 8.59
C GLU A 25 -14.52 18.19 9.04
N LEU A 26 -13.76 18.76 9.96
CA LEU A 26 -14.00 20.08 10.51
C LEU A 26 -13.38 21.16 9.61
N SER A 27 -14.15 22.21 9.34
CA SER A 27 -13.64 23.42 8.70
C SER A 27 -12.74 24.23 9.66
N PRO A 28 -11.86 25.12 9.16
CA PRO A 28 -11.00 25.93 10.03
C PRO A 28 -11.74 26.72 11.11
N PRO A 29 -12.90 27.35 10.85
CA PRO A 29 -13.69 27.99 11.91
C PRO A 29 -14.22 27.01 12.96
N GLU A 30 -14.68 25.83 12.54
CA GLU A 30 -15.15 24.78 13.46
C GLU A 30 -14.00 24.27 14.34
N ILE A 31 -12.79 24.07 13.79
CA ILE A 31 -11.60 23.64 14.54
C ILE A 31 -11.30 24.57 15.72
N LEU A 32 -11.32 25.89 15.48
CA LEU A 32 -11.07 26.88 16.53
C LEU A 32 -12.12 26.82 17.65
N GLU A 33 -13.39 26.64 17.27
CA GLU A 33 -14.48 26.62 18.24
C GLU A 33 -14.53 25.31 19.02
N VAL A 34 -14.25 24.17 18.36
CA VAL A 34 -14.08 22.88 19.05
C VAL A 34 -12.89 22.96 20.02
N GLY A 35 -11.75 23.51 19.59
CA GLY A 35 -10.58 23.68 20.46
C GLY A 35 -10.88 24.49 21.72
N ARG A 36 -11.68 25.55 21.61
CA ARG A 36 -12.18 26.31 22.78
C ARG A 36 -13.10 25.48 23.67
N LEU A 37 -14.03 24.72 23.08
CA LEU A 37 -15.00 23.91 23.82
C LEU A 37 -14.35 22.82 24.68
N ILE A 38 -13.22 22.28 24.23
CA ILE A 38 -12.49 21.23 24.95
C ILE A 38 -11.18 21.72 25.58
N SER A 39 -10.93 23.03 25.57
CA SER A 39 -9.73 23.67 26.13
C SER A 39 -8.42 23.03 25.64
N LYS A 40 -8.35 22.70 24.34
CA LYS A 40 -7.18 22.10 23.70
C LYS A 40 -6.88 22.74 22.35
N ASP A 41 -5.61 22.80 22.00
CA ASP A 41 -5.17 23.06 20.63
C ASP A 41 -5.30 21.76 19.81
N LEU A 42 -5.91 21.85 18.63
CA LEU A 42 -6.19 20.69 17.77
C LEU A 42 -5.19 20.54 16.62
N LEU A 43 -4.15 21.39 16.57
CA LEU A 43 -3.18 21.38 15.47
C LEU A 43 -2.02 20.37 15.65
N GLY A 44 -2.03 19.55 16.71
CA GLY A 44 -1.09 18.45 16.93
C GLY A 44 -1.60 17.09 16.42
N ASP A 45 -0.70 16.16 16.11
CA ASP A 45 -1.02 14.79 15.67
C ASP A 45 -1.47 13.94 16.89
N GLU A 46 -2.69 14.19 17.35
CA GLU A 46 -3.26 13.57 18.55
C GLU A 46 -4.67 13.00 18.30
N VAL A 47 -4.97 11.93 19.02
CA VAL A 47 -6.33 11.41 19.19
C VAL A 47 -6.83 11.87 20.55
N ILE A 48 -7.94 12.61 20.58
CA ILE A 48 -8.55 13.12 21.80
C ILE A 48 -9.90 12.43 21.99
N THR A 49 -9.97 11.46 22.90
CA THR A 49 -11.25 10.86 23.33
C THR A 49 -12.10 11.89 24.05
N LEU A 50 -13.40 11.91 23.75
CA LEU A 50 -14.35 12.86 24.29
C LEU A 50 -15.30 12.18 25.27
N ASP A 51 -15.63 12.88 26.36
CA ASP A 51 -16.77 12.49 27.17
C ASP A 51 -18.09 12.77 26.44
N GLN A 52 -19.19 12.14 26.90
CA GLN A 52 -20.50 12.27 26.26
C GLN A 52 -21.02 13.71 26.23
N GLY A 53 -20.68 14.53 27.23
CA GLY A 53 -21.06 15.94 27.27
C GLY A 53 -20.30 16.79 26.26
N GLN A 54 -18.99 16.55 26.10
CA GLN A 54 -18.17 17.16 25.06
C GLN A 54 -18.66 16.76 23.67
N ALA A 55 -18.87 15.46 23.43
CA ALA A 55 -19.37 14.93 22.17
C ALA A 55 -20.73 15.53 21.79
N ALA A 56 -21.67 15.66 22.73
CA ALA A 56 -22.97 16.27 22.48
C ALA A 56 -22.86 17.76 22.09
N ARG A 57 -22.01 18.54 22.79
CA ARG A 57 -21.80 19.96 22.47
C ARG A 57 -21.14 20.15 21.10
N ILE A 58 -20.11 19.37 20.81
CA ILE A 58 -19.43 19.40 19.50
C ILE A 58 -20.38 18.96 18.40
N GLY A 59 -21.09 17.85 18.59
CA GLY A 59 -22.05 17.34 17.61
C GLY A 59 -23.14 18.37 17.28
N ALA A 60 -23.66 19.09 18.27
CA ALA A 60 -24.58 20.20 18.04
C ALA A 60 -23.93 21.36 17.25
N LEU A 61 -22.70 21.75 17.59
CA LEU A 61 -21.95 22.79 16.90
C LEU A 61 -21.72 22.45 15.42
N VAL A 62 -21.35 21.21 15.11
CA VAL A 62 -20.97 20.78 13.75
C VAL A 62 -22.10 20.04 13.04
N ASN A 63 -23.35 20.13 13.53
CA ASN A 63 -24.52 19.45 12.98
C ASN A 63 -24.26 17.96 12.66
N PHE A 64 -23.70 17.23 13.62
CA PHE A 64 -23.40 15.81 13.53
C PHE A 64 -24.46 15.00 14.29
N ILE A 65 -25.03 14.00 13.63
CA ILE A 65 -26.06 13.13 14.19
C ILE A 65 -25.45 11.76 14.44
N SER A 66 -25.37 11.37 15.72
CA SER A 66 -24.87 10.06 16.15
C SER A 66 -25.67 8.93 15.50
N GLN A 67 -24.95 7.91 15.04
CA GLN A 67 -25.52 6.72 14.42
C GLN A 67 -25.77 5.59 15.43
N SER A 68 -25.15 5.66 16.60
CA SER A 68 -25.25 4.67 17.66
C SER A 68 -25.41 5.33 19.04
N LYS A 69 -26.04 4.61 19.97
CA LYS A 69 -26.15 5.01 21.38
C LYS A 69 -24.95 4.56 22.21
N ASP A 70 -24.28 3.50 21.77
CA ASP A 70 -23.16 2.87 22.49
C ASP A 70 -21.80 3.29 21.89
N ALA A 71 -21.79 4.26 20.99
CA ALA A 71 -20.57 4.76 20.39
C ALA A 71 -19.74 5.61 21.35
N SER A 72 -18.43 5.60 21.09
CA SER A 72 -17.48 6.55 21.65
C SER A 72 -17.14 7.61 20.61
N PHE A 73 -16.66 8.75 21.08
CA PHE A 73 -16.35 9.90 20.24
C PHE A 73 -14.91 10.33 20.44
N GLN A 74 -14.29 10.77 19.36
CA GLN A 74 -12.94 11.33 19.40
C GLN A 74 -12.79 12.48 18.41
N ILE A 75 -11.80 13.32 18.67
CA ILE A 75 -11.21 14.19 17.65
C ILE A 75 -9.92 13.53 17.20
N GLN A 76 -9.76 13.35 15.90
CA GLN A 76 -8.51 12.89 15.31
C GLN A 76 -7.95 13.98 14.41
N THR A 77 -6.74 14.42 14.73
CA THR A 77 -5.97 15.29 13.85
C THR A 77 -5.01 14.42 13.05
N ILE A 78 -4.96 14.62 11.73
CA ILE A 78 -4.19 13.79 10.81
C ILE A 78 -3.35 14.72 9.94
N ALA A 79 -2.03 14.63 10.10
CA ALA A 79 -1.08 15.23 9.17
C ALA A 79 -1.04 14.40 7.88
N LEU A 80 -1.48 14.99 6.77
CA LEU A 80 -1.43 14.32 5.48
C LEU A 80 -0.02 14.43 4.90
N PRO A 81 0.54 13.33 4.39
CA PRO A 81 1.78 13.37 3.62
C PRO A 81 1.64 14.30 2.43
N LYS A 82 2.69 15.07 2.11
CA LYS A 82 2.66 16.04 0.99
C LYS A 82 2.32 15.40 -0.35
N ASP A 83 2.67 14.12 -0.50
CA ASP A 83 2.45 13.28 -1.67
C ASP A 83 1.16 12.45 -1.61
N LEU A 84 0.36 12.56 -0.54
CA LEU A 84 -0.96 11.94 -0.42
C LEU A 84 -1.97 12.93 0.20
N PRO A 85 -2.53 13.86 -0.59
CA PRO A 85 -3.34 14.98 -0.10
C PRO A 85 -4.78 14.59 0.26
N TYR A 86 -5.01 13.33 0.66
CA TYR A 86 -6.32 12.83 1.03
C TYR A 86 -6.21 11.73 2.11
N LEU A 87 -7.34 11.45 2.76
CA LEU A 87 -7.44 10.39 3.76
C LEU A 87 -7.74 9.07 3.07
N ASN A 88 -6.91 8.06 3.33
CA ASN A 88 -7.24 6.72 2.89
C ASN A 88 -8.49 6.20 3.62
N HIS A 89 -9.09 5.16 3.06
CA HIS A 89 -10.33 4.60 3.58
C HIS A 89 -10.18 3.79 4.89
N ALA A 90 -8.95 3.59 5.37
CA ALA A 90 -8.65 2.66 6.46
C ALA A 90 -9.42 2.99 7.73
N ASN A 91 -10.05 1.96 8.33
CA ASN A 91 -10.93 1.99 9.50
C ASN A 91 -12.17 2.89 9.37
N ARG A 92 -12.41 3.46 8.18
CA ARG A 92 -13.54 4.34 7.86
C ARG A 92 -14.43 3.75 6.77
N GLU A 93 -14.18 2.50 6.37
CA GLU A 93 -14.87 1.85 5.28
C GLU A 93 -16.38 1.84 5.49
N LEU A 94 -16.85 1.47 6.68
CA LEU A 94 -18.27 1.45 7.02
C LEU A 94 -18.90 2.84 6.89
N ALA A 95 -18.31 3.85 7.54
CA ALA A 95 -18.78 5.23 7.48
C ALA A 95 -18.86 5.77 6.03
N LEU A 96 -17.82 5.51 5.24
CA LEU A 96 -17.75 5.94 3.84
C LEU A 96 -18.73 5.20 2.94
N MET A 97 -18.96 3.90 3.19
CA MET A 97 -19.98 3.13 2.46
C MET A 97 -21.38 3.64 2.78
N ARG A 98 -21.70 3.89 4.06
CA ARG A 98 -23.00 4.46 4.46
C ARG A 98 -23.24 5.85 3.85
N ALA A 99 -22.18 6.64 3.70
CA ALA A 99 -22.23 7.93 3.02
C ALA A 99 -22.28 7.83 1.47
N GLY A 100 -22.22 6.62 0.90
CA GLY A 100 -22.20 6.41 -0.55
C GLY A 100 -20.90 6.84 -1.25
N LYS A 101 -19.86 7.19 -0.49
CA LYS A 101 -18.55 7.65 -1.02
C LYS A 101 -17.62 6.50 -1.37
N LYS A 102 -17.75 5.39 -0.66
CA LYS A 102 -17.01 4.15 -0.92
C LYS A 102 -18.00 3.09 -1.43
N PRO A 103 -17.98 2.73 -2.72
CA PRO A 103 -18.94 1.77 -3.26
C PRO A 103 -18.54 0.30 -3.04
N LEU A 104 -17.26 0.02 -2.77
CA LEU A 104 -16.71 -1.31 -2.48
C LEU A 104 -15.69 -1.26 -1.34
N SER A 105 -15.83 -2.19 -0.40
CA SER A 105 -14.84 -2.53 0.62
C SER A 105 -14.32 -3.95 0.41
N VAL A 106 -13.01 -4.11 0.54
CA VAL A 106 -12.31 -5.38 0.37
C VAL A 106 -11.41 -5.58 1.58
N PHE A 107 -11.69 -6.63 2.34
CA PHE A 107 -10.84 -7.07 3.45
C PHE A 107 -10.17 -8.36 3.01
N SER A 108 -8.85 -8.36 2.82
CA SER A 108 -8.15 -9.52 2.26
C SER A 108 -6.83 -9.82 2.96
N GLY A 109 -6.49 -11.10 3.03
CA GLY A 109 -5.24 -11.58 3.60
C GLY A 109 -4.99 -13.05 3.26
N TRP A 110 -3.87 -13.58 3.74
CA TRP A 110 -3.56 -15.02 3.69
C TRP A 110 -4.62 -15.84 4.42
N GLU A 111 -5.04 -15.33 5.56
CA GLU A 111 -6.18 -15.78 6.33
C GLU A 111 -6.91 -14.54 6.84
N ILE A 112 -8.23 -14.65 7.01
CA ILE A 112 -9.01 -13.66 7.76
C ILE A 112 -9.42 -14.39 9.03
N SER A 113 -8.87 -13.95 10.15
CA SER A 113 -9.08 -14.59 11.45
C SER A 113 -10.56 -14.61 11.82
N GLU A 114 -10.96 -15.55 12.68
CA GLU A 114 -12.35 -15.59 13.17
C GLU A 114 -12.74 -14.29 13.88
N ILE A 115 -11.78 -13.65 14.57
CA ILE A 115 -11.98 -12.35 15.23
C ILE A 115 -12.29 -11.27 14.20
N GLU A 116 -11.50 -11.15 13.13
CA GLU A 116 -11.76 -10.18 12.06
C GLU A 116 -13.10 -10.46 11.37
N ARG A 117 -13.42 -11.73 11.09
CA ARG A 117 -14.71 -12.12 10.52
C ARG A 117 -15.87 -11.70 11.42
N ASP A 118 -15.77 -11.93 12.73
CA ASP A 118 -16.78 -11.49 13.69
C ASP A 118 -16.93 -9.96 13.68
N ILE A 119 -15.83 -9.22 13.72
CA ILE A 119 -15.84 -7.75 13.65
C ILE A 119 -16.57 -7.27 12.38
N TYR A 120 -16.20 -7.78 11.21
CA TYR A 120 -16.84 -7.39 9.96
C TYR A 120 -18.31 -7.80 9.89
N SER A 121 -18.65 -8.98 10.42
CA SER A 121 -20.03 -9.46 10.46
C SER A 121 -20.89 -8.55 11.34
N ARG A 122 -20.41 -8.20 12.55
CA ARG A 122 -21.10 -7.26 13.44
C ARG A 122 -21.33 -5.89 12.81
N LEU A 123 -20.34 -5.38 12.07
CA LEU A 123 -20.38 -4.05 11.47
C LEU A 123 -21.21 -3.98 10.18
N PHE A 124 -21.09 -4.98 9.29
CA PHE A 124 -21.65 -4.92 7.94
C PHE A 124 -22.88 -5.80 7.73
N ASP A 125 -23.00 -6.95 8.40
CA ASP A 125 -24.12 -7.87 8.15
C ASP A 125 -25.50 -7.28 8.46
N PRO A 126 -25.70 -6.40 9.47
CA PRO A 126 -26.96 -5.68 9.62
C PRO A 126 -27.39 -4.95 8.34
N LEU A 127 -26.45 -4.26 7.69
CA LEU A 127 -26.70 -3.50 6.46
C LEU A 127 -26.86 -4.41 5.23
N VAL A 128 -26.28 -5.61 5.25
CA VAL A 128 -26.54 -6.65 4.23
C VAL A 128 -27.96 -7.21 4.39
N ASN A 129 -28.38 -7.49 5.63
CA ASN A 129 -29.72 -8.01 5.94
C ASN A 129 -30.83 -7.01 5.62
N GLU A 130 -30.56 -5.71 5.81
CA GLU A 130 -31.43 -4.61 5.38
C GLU A 130 -31.46 -4.43 3.85
N GLY A 131 -30.59 -5.13 3.12
CA GLY A 131 -30.47 -5.02 1.67
C GLY A 131 -29.88 -3.68 1.23
N ILE A 132 -29.09 -3.02 2.07
CA ILE A 132 -28.32 -1.81 1.72
C ILE A 132 -27.02 -2.23 1.03
N PHE A 133 -26.36 -3.26 1.56
CA PHE A 133 -25.13 -3.83 1.01
C PHE A 133 -25.35 -5.24 0.46
N VAL A 134 -24.40 -5.69 -0.36
CA VAL A 134 -24.22 -7.09 -0.75
C VAL A 134 -22.86 -7.58 -0.27
N ARG A 135 -22.81 -8.83 0.20
CA ARG A 135 -21.60 -9.48 0.70
C ARG A 135 -21.22 -10.66 -0.19
N GLN A 136 -19.92 -10.82 -0.46
CA GLN A 136 -19.40 -12.03 -1.08
C GLN A 136 -18.04 -12.42 -0.47
N GLU A 137 -17.88 -13.70 -0.14
CA GLU A 137 -16.55 -14.25 0.12
C GLU A 137 -15.91 -14.68 -1.21
N TYR A 138 -14.61 -14.40 -1.34
CA TYR A 138 -13.85 -14.75 -2.53
C TYR A 138 -12.48 -15.33 -2.15
N GLN A 139 -12.24 -16.55 -2.62
CA GLN A 139 -10.95 -17.20 -2.53
C GLN A 139 -10.19 -17.04 -3.84
N PHE A 140 -8.92 -16.66 -3.77
CA PHE A 140 -8.05 -16.53 -4.93
C PHE A 140 -6.65 -17.05 -4.61
N SER A 141 -5.96 -17.52 -5.64
CA SER A 141 -4.54 -17.86 -5.52
C SER A 141 -3.74 -16.57 -5.50
N GLY A 142 -3.00 -16.32 -4.42
CA GLY A 142 -1.97 -15.28 -4.41
C GLY A 142 -0.88 -15.64 -5.42
N GLY A 143 -0.35 -14.66 -6.13
CA GLY A 143 0.62 -14.85 -7.22
C GLY A 143 2.03 -15.28 -6.79
N GLY A 144 2.18 -16.03 -5.71
CA GLY A 144 3.46 -16.55 -5.23
C GLY A 144 3.43 -18.07 -5.15
N ARG A 145 4.32 -18.75 -5.87
CA ARG A 145 4.60 -20.17 -5.67
C ARG A 145 5.64 -20.25 -4.57
N LEU A 146 5.25 -20.39 -3.30
CA LEU A 146 6.25 -20.73 -2.28
C LEU A 146 6.95 -22.03 -2.73
N VAL A 147 8.25 -22.14 -2.42
CA VAL A 147 9.18 -23.21 -2.80
C VAL A 147 8.53 -24.60 -2.81
N GLU A 148 8.90 -25.45 -3.77
CA GLU A 148 8.40 -26.83 -3.92
C GLU A 148 8.30 -27.55 -2.56
N GLY A 149 7.08 -27.94 -2.17
CA GLY A 149 6.78 -28.55 -0.85
C GLY A 149 5.96 -27.67 0.10
N SER A 150 5.82 -26.37 -0.17
CA SER A 150 4.93 -25.48 0.57
C SER A 150 3.52 -25.47 -0.05
N ARG A 151 2.50 -25.61 0.80
CA ARG A 151 1.10 -25.63 0.36
C ARG A 151 0.75 -24.25 -0.20
N PHE A 152 0.03 -24.21 -1.32
CA PHE A 152 -0.58 -22.99 -1.84
C PHE A 152 -1.46 -22.39 -0.74
N GLU A 153 -1.02 -21.30 -0.11
CA GLU A 153 -1.85 -20.56 0.83
C GLU A 153 -2.87 -19.76 0.01
N LYS A 154 -4.08 -20.32 -0.04
CA LYS A 154 -5.26 -19.69 -0.63
C LYS A 154 -5.50 -18.37 0.10
N ASN A 155 -5.47 -17.26 -0.63
CA ASN A 155 -5.83 -15.98 -0.07
C ASN A 155 -7.35 -15.85 -0.03
N PHE A 156 -7.84 -15.10 0.94
CA PHE A 156 -9.26 -14.82 1.13
C PHE A 156 -9.54 -13.33 1.03
N ALA A 157 -10.72 -12.99 0.51
CA ALA A 157 -11.28 -11.66 0.55
C ALA A 157 -12.74 -11.71 1.01
N LEU A 158 -13.11 -10.84 1.94
CA LEU A 158 -14.49 -10.46 2.23
C LEU A 158 -14.80 -9.16 1.50
N LEU A 159 -15.81 -9.22 0.63
CA LEU A 159 -16.21 -8.13 -0.24
C LEU A 159 -17.58 -7.62 0.20
N TYR A 160 -17.67 -6.31 0.42
CA TYR A 160 -18.93 -5.62 0.68
C TYR A 160 -19.10 -4.52 -0.36
N ALA A 161 -20.23 -4.49 -1.06
CA ALA A 161 -20.55 -3.43 -2.01
C ALA A 161 -21.92 -2.82 -1.71
N LEU A 162 -22.14 -1.56 -2.10
CA LEU A 162 -23.48 -0.99 -2.11
C LEU A 162 -24.36 -1.82 -3.06
N LYS A 163 -25.62 -2.07 -2.70
CA LYS A 163 -26.50 -2.94 -3.50
C LYS A 163 -26.62 -2.50 -4.96
N GLN A 164 -26.75 -1.20 -5.19
CA GLN A 164 -26.81 -0.57 -6.51
C GLN A 164 -25.48 -0.63 -7.28
N GLU A 165 -24.36 -0.84 -6.58
CA GLU A 165 -23.00 -0.95 -7.13
C GLU A 165 -22.46 -2.39 -7.05
N SER A 166 -23.36 -3.38 -6.89
CA SER A 166 -23.01 -4.80 -6.70
C SER A 166 -22.15 -5.39 -7.83
N TRP A 167 -22.20 -4.78 -9.02
CA TRP A 167 -21.36 -5.11 -10.18
C TRP A 167 -19.85 -4.98 -9.89
N ARG A 168 -19.44 -4.20 -8.88
CA ARG A 168 -18.03 -4.05 -8.50
C ARG A 168 -17.40 -5.32 -7.94
N ILE A 169 -18.20 -6.22 -7.32
CA ILE A 169 -17.71 -7.50 -6.80
C ILE A 169 -17.22 -8.42 -7.93
N PRO A 170 -18.02 -8.74 -8.98
CA PRO A 170 -17.51 -9.54 -10.09
C PRO A 170 -16.40 -8.83 -10.87
N ALA A 171 -16.42 -7.49 -10.97
CA ALA A 171 -15.32 -6.73 -11.58
C ALA A 171 -14.00 -6.91 -10.81
N TYR A 172 -14.02 -6.84 -9.47
CA TYR A 172 -12.86 -7.11 -8.63
C TYR A 172 -12.32 -8.54 -8.83
N ARG A 173 -13.20 -9.54 -8.90
CA ARG A 173 -12.79 -10.93 -9.16
C ARG A 173 -12.11 -11.08 -10.51
N MET A 174 -12.68 -10.46 -11.55
CA MET A 174 -12.08 -10.44 -12.89
C MET A 174 -10.71 -9.76 -12.87
N LEU A 175 -10.58 -8.64 -12.16
CA LEU A 175 -9.32 -7.92 -11.99
C LEU A 175 -8.23 -8.80 -11.36
N ARG A 176 -8.54 -9.45 -10.22
CA ARG A 176 -7.61 -10.37 -9.54
C ARG A 176 -7.20 -11.54 -10.44
N ASN A 177 -8.14 -12.13 -11.16
CA ASN A 177 -7.87 -13.24 -12.07
C ASN A 177 -7.02 -12.82 -13.27
N SER A 178 -7.25 -11.61 -13.79
CA SER A 178 -6.47 -11.06 -14.90
C SER A 178 -5.04 -10.78 -14.45
N ALA A 179 -4.86 -10.15 -13.29
CA ALA A 179 -3.54 -9.94 -12.69
C ALA A 179 -2.77 -11.26 -12.50
N ALA A 180 -3.43 -12.29 -11.97
CA ALA A 180 -2.81 -13.61 -11.81
C ALA A 180 -2.37 -14.25 -13.14
N ARG A 181 -3.08 -13.99 -14.25
CA ARG A 181 -2.75 -14.52 -15.59
C ARG A 181 -1.73 -13.67 -16.34
N SER A 182 -1.63 -12.38 -16.05
CA SER A 182 -0.75 -11.44 -16.76
C SER A 182 0.61 -11.25 -16.07
N GLY A 183 1.00 -12.13 -15.16
CA GLY A 183 2.30 -12.06 -14.49
C GLY A 183 2.34 -11.22 -13.21
N GLY A 184 1.19 -10.86 -12.64
CA GLY A 184 1.08 -10.25 -11.32
C GLY A 184 0.30 -8.94 -11.28
N TRP A 185 0.31 -8.32 -10.09
CA TRP A 185 -0.31 -7.02 -9.85
C TRP A 185 0.58 -5.89 -10.38
N SER A 186 0.02 -4.95 -11.14
CA SER A 186 0.72 -3.82 -11.77
C SER A 186 0.10 -2.49 -11.33
N ASN A 187 0.73 -1.37 -11.68
CA ASN A 187 0.16 -0.04 -11.43
C ASN A 187 -1.20 0.16 -12.10
N ASP A 188 -1.42 -0.42 -13.29
CA ASP A 188 -2.71 -0.35 -13.98
C ASP A 188 -3.80 -1.12 -13.22
N TYR A 189 -3.45 -2.31 -12.71
CA TYR A 189 -4.36 -3.09 -11.86
C TYR A 189 -4.65 -2.39 -10.54
N GLU A 190 -3.65 -1.72 -9.95
CA GLU A 190 -3.84 -0.91 -8.75
C GLU A 190 -4.78 0.28 -8.99
N ARG A 191 -4.61 1.00 -10.11
CA ARG A 191 -5.52 2.11 -10.48
C ARG A 191 -6.95 1.61 -10.68
N LEU A 192 -7.13 0.51 -11.40
CA LEU A 192 -8.45 -0.10 -11.60
C LEU A 192 -9.05 -0.55 -10.26
N PHE A 193 -8.23 -1.08 -9.37
CA PHE A 193 -8.68 -1.44 -8.02
C PHE A 193 -9.11 -0.22 -7.22
N GLY A 194 -8.31 0.85 -7.21
CA GLY A 194 -8.67 2.11 -6.55
C GLY A 194 -9.97 2.71 -7.09
N THR A 195 -10.18 2.64 -8.41
CA THR A 195 -11.45 3.00 -9.06
C THR A 195 -12.62 2.15 -8.55
N LEU A 196 -12.42 0.83 -8.39
CA LEU A 196 -13.43 -0.05 -7.81
C LEU A 196 -13.76 0.33 -6.36
N LEU A 197 -12.77 0.79 -5.59
CA LEU A 197 -12.96 1.27 -4.21
C LEU A 197 -13.59 2.66 -4.11
N GLY A 198 -13.72 3.41 -5.21
CA GLY A 198 -14.32 4.75 -5.26
C GLY A 198 -13.34 5.92 -5.30
N TYR A 199 -12.03 5.67 -5.43
CA TYR A 199 -11.06 6.75 -5.62
C TYR A 199 -11.15 7.33 -7.03
N ASN A 200 -10.99 8.65 -7.14
CA ASN A 200 -10.90 9.34 -8.42
C ASN A 200 -9.50 9.22 -9.05
N ASP A 201 -9.34 9.74 -10.27
CA ASP A 201 -8.07 9.63 -11.01
C ASP A 201 -6.93 10.36 -10.32
N GLU A 202 -7.17 11.55 -9.75
CA GLU A 202 -6.17 12.33 -9.03
C GLU A 202 -5.69 11.63 -7.75
N GLU A 203 -6.60 11.00 -7.01
CA GLU A 203 -6.30 10.20 -5.81
C GLU A 203 -5.47 8.96 -6.17
N ASN A 204 -5.87 8.24 -7.23
CA ASN A 204 -5.11 7.10 -7.74
C ASN A 204 -3.70 7.52 -8.19
N ASP A 205 -3.57 8.68 -8.86
CA ASP A 205 -2.27 9.21 -9.30
C ASP A 205 -1.38 9.62 -8.13
N ALA A 206 -1.95 10.25 -7.11
CA ALA A 206 -1.22 10.56 -5.88
C ALA A 206 -0.74 9.30 -5.18
N TRP A 207 -1.59 8.26 -5.07
CA TRP A 207 -1.21 6.97 -4.49
C TRP A 207 -0.06 6.29 -5.23
N LEU A 208 -0.16 6.18 -6.56
CA LEU A 208 0.88 5.57 -7.39
C LEU A 208 2.18 6.37 -7.35
N ARG A 209 2.10 7.70 -7.35
CA ARG A 209 3.26 8.59 -7.23
C ARG A 209 3.94 8.43 -5.87
N ARG A 210 3.17 8.44 -4.78
CA ARG A 210 3.68 8.22 -3.41
C ARG A 210 4.42 6.89 -3.31
N ARG A 211 3.85 5.80 -3.84
CA ARG A 211 4.55 4.51 -3.87
C ARG A 211 5.87 4.60 -4.63
N THR A 212 5.86 5.23 -5.80
CA THR A 212 7.07 5.41 -6.63
C THR A 212 8.14 6.23 -5.89
N LEU A 213 7.76 7.32 -5.23
CA LEU A 213 8.67 8.16 -4.44
C LEU A 213 9.29 7.38 -3.27
N ASN A 214 8.52 6.49 -2.66
CA ASN A 214 8.99 5.58 -1.61
C ASN A 214 9.77 4.36 -2.15
N GLY A 215 10.05 4.31 -3.47
CA GLY A 215 10.80 3.22 -4.08
C GLY A 215 10.02 1.90 -4.18
N LEU A 216 8.69 1.97 -4.13
CA LEU A 216 7.80 0.82 -4.26
C LEU A 216 7.07 0.87 -5.60
N ARG A 217 7.08 -0.23 -6.35
CA ARG A 217 6.34 -0.34 -7.61
C ARG A 217 5.60 -1.68 -7.68
N TRP A 218 4.35 -1.67 -8.12
CA TRP A 218 3.60 -2.92 -8.28
C TRP A 218 4.10 -3.68 -9.50
N GLY A 219 4.39 -4.96 -9.31
CA GLY A 219 4.89 -5.83 -10.38
C GLY A 219 6.42 -5.87 -10.48
N TYR A 220 7.11 -5.22 -9.53
CA TYR A 220 8.57 -5.12 -9.49
C TYR A 220 9.10 -5.53 -8.12
N ALA A 221 10.27 -6.16 -8.10
CA ALA A 221 11.13 -6.23 -6.93
C ALA A 221 12.14 -5.07 -6.95
N THR A 222 12.40 -4.54 -5.76
CA THR A 222 13.41 -3.49 -5.55
C THR A 222 14.70 -4.17 -5.10
N LEU A 223 15.72 -4.10 -5.93
CA LEU A 223 17.06 -4.61 -5.64
C LEU A 223 18.00 -3.46 -5.32
N TYR A 224 18.91 -3.69 -4.38
CA TYR A 224 20.01 -2.79 -4.09
C TYR A 224 21.32 -3.43 -4.55
N VAL A 225 22.05 -2.71 -5.40
CA VAL A 225 23.28 -3.18 -6.03
C VAL A 225 24.44 -2.24 -5.68
N CYS A 226 25.49 -2.82 -5.11
CA CYS A 226 26.75 -2.14 -4.82
C CYS A 226 27.69 -2.24 -6.04
N ILE A 227 28.08 -1.09 -6.59
CA ILE A 227 28.92 -0.99 -7.80
C ILE A 227 30.23 -0.27 -7.44
N PRO A 228 31.40 -0.90 -7.57
CA PRO A 228 32.68 -0.24 -7.40
C PRO A 228 32.80 1.00 -8.30
N ILE A 229 33.28 2.11 -7.74
CA ILE A 229 33.27 3.42 -8.39
C ILE A 229 34.10 3.46 -9.69
N HIS A 230 35.09 2.57 -9.81
CA HIS A 230 35.90 2.41 -11.02
C HIS A 230 35.16 1.67 -12.14
N LEU A 231 34.11 0.90 -11.81
CA LEU A 231 33.22 0.22 -12.76
C LEU A 231 31.98 1.05 -13.12
N ARG A 232 31.81 2.26 -12.55
CA ARG A 232 30.55 3.02 -12.65
C ARG A 232 30.07 3.21 -14.08
N PHE A 233 30.93 3.59 -15.02
CA PHE A 233 30.51 3.84 -16.40
C PHE A 233 30.15 2.54 -17.13
N LEU A 234 30.95 1.48 -16.93
CA LEU A 234 30.68 0.17 -17.52
C LEU A 234 29.39 -0.45 -16.96
N ALA A 235 29.19 -0.36 -15.66
CA ALA A 235 27.99 -0.86 -14.99
C ALA A 235 26.78 -0.02 -15.39
N ILE A 236 26.87 1.31 -15.39
CA ILE A 236 25.78 2.19 -15.84
C ILE A 236 25.42 1.89 -17.30
N ASP A 237 26.39 1.87 -18.21
CA ASP A 237 26.13 1.62 -19.63
C ASP A 237 25.51 0.24 -19.86
N LYS A 238 25.98 -0.81 -19.18
CA LYS A 238 25.44 -2.17 -19.31
C LYS A 238 24.08 -2.34 -18.61
N LEU A 239 23.90 -1.80 -17.41
CA LEU A 239 22.64 -1.82 -16.68
C LEU A 239 21.57 -1.03 -17.45
N LEU A 240 21.91 0.14 -18.00
CA LEU A 240 21.01 0.95 -18.82
C LEU A 240 20.75 0.33 -20.20
N ALA A 241 21.72 -0.32 -20.84
CA ALA A 241 21.52 -0.96 -22.14
C ALA A 241 20.54 -2.13 -22.08
N GLY A 242 20.61 -2.96 -21.03
CA GLY A 242 19.68 -4.09 -20.84
C GLY A 242 18.28 -3.67 -20.39
N LEU A 243 18.18 -2.73 -19.46
CA LEU A 243 16.90 -2.40 -18.81
C LEU A 243 15.95 -1.55 -19.66
N PHE A 244 16.44 -0.89 -20.72
CA PHE A 244 15.65 0.05 -21.53
C PHE A 244 15.27 -0.47 -22.92
N SER A 245 15.61 -1.70 -23.29
CA SER A 245 15.28 -2.26 -24.61
C SER A 245 13.77 -2.39 -24.88
N GLU A 246 12.92 -2.39 -23.83
CA GLU A 246 11.45 -2.48 -23.98
C GLU A 246 10.64 -1.43 -23.18
N GLY A 247 11.26 -0.43 -22.55
CA GLY A 247 10.52 0.62 -21.80
C GLY A 247 9.74 0.13 -20.57
N ARG A 248 10.13 -1.01 -19.98
CA ARG A 248 9.38 -1.72 -18.91
C ARG A 248 10.09 -1.81 -17.57
N SER A 249 11.29 -1.24 -17.42
CA SER A 249 12.08 -1.23 -16.19
C SER A 249 12.65 0.16 -15.92
N SER A 250 12.95 0.47 -14.66
CA SER A 250 13.54 1.75 -14.28
C SER A 250 14.65 1.54 -13.25
N ILE A 251 15.75 2.26 -13.39
CA ILE A 251 16.83 2.31 -12.41
C ILE A 251 16.84 3.69 -11.77
N ASP A 252 16.80 3.73 -10.44
CA ASP A 252 17.15 4.92 -9.68
C ASP A 252 18.59 4.74 -9.21
N ILE A 253 19.55 5.38 -9.89
CA ILE A 253 20.96 5.34 -9.47
C ILE A 253 21.16 6.44 -8.44
N TYR A 254 21.35 6.03 -7.18
CA TYR A 254 21.72 6.97 -6.13
C TYR A 254 23.24 7.11 -6.10
N ILE A 255 23.72 8.27 -6.53
CA ILE A 255 25.10 8.67 -6.30
C ILE A 255 25.10 9.26 -4.89
N SER A 256 25.68 8.52 -3.95
CA SER A 256 25.76 8.88 -2.53
C SER A 256 26.39 10.26 -2.35
N GLU A 257 25.56 11.27 -2.12
CA GLU A 257 25.90 12.36 -1.18
C GLU A 257 24.77 12.67 -0.18
N GLU A 258 23.49 12.40 -0.48
CA GLU A 258 22.41 12.58 0.51
C GLU A 258 21.30 11.50 0.37
N GLY A 259 21.02 10.75 1.45
CA GLY A 259 19.71 10.09 1.63
C GLY A 259 19.61 8.55 1.62
N ILE A 260 20.62 7.77 2.03
CA ILE A 260 20.52 6.29 2.11
C ILE A 260 21.00 5.69 3.45
N GLU A 261 20.85 6.41 4.56
CA GLU A 261 21.36 5.94 5.86
C GLU A 261 20.85 4.55 6.32
N PRO A 262 19.58 4.15 6.13
CA PRO A 262 19.09 2.89 6.71
C PRO A 262 19.63 1.62 6.04
N VAL A 263 20.01 1.69 4.75
CA VAL A 263 20.56 0.54 4.00
C VAL A 263 22.08 0.46 4.18
N LEU A 264 22.76 1.62 4.22
CA LEU A 264 24.20 1.69 4.43
C LEU A 264 24.61 1.23 5.83
N ASN A 265 23.77 1.44 6.85
CA ASN A 265 24.02 0.95 8.21
C ASN A 265 24.07 -0.59 8.33
N ARG A 266 23.48 -1.34 7.39
CA ARG A 266 23.58 -2.82 7.36
C ARG A 266 24.82 -3.34 6.63
N LEU A 267 25.57 -2.44 5.99
CA LEU A 267 26.74 -2.74 5.18
C LEU A 267 28.03 -2.45 5.96
N GLU A 268 28.12 -2.93 7.21
CA GLU A 268 29.17 -2.61 8.19
C GLU A 268 30.61 -2.91 7.73
N ASN A 269 30.79 -3.65 6.62
CA ASN A 269 32.08 -4.12 6.10
C ASN A 269 32.45 -3.61 4.70
N LEU A 270 31.65 -2.75 4.06
CA LEU A 270 32.02 -2.19 2.76
C LEU A 270 32.89 -0.93 2.94
N ASP A 271 33.97 -0.82 2.17
CA ASP A 271 34.69 0.45 2.04
C ASP A 271 33.78 1.45 1.31
N GLN A 272 33.03 2.21 2.12
CA GLN A 272 31.99 3.16 1.68
C GLN A 272 32.54 4.26 0.77
N ARG A 273 33.87 4.41 0.65
CA ARG A 273 34.51 5.45 -0.18
C ARG A 273 34.65 5.09 -1.65
N ASN A 274 34.42 3.83 -2.03
CA ASN A 274 34.72 3.32 -3.38
C ASN A 274 33.57 2.54 -4.04
N VAL A 275 32.34 2.70 -3.55
CA VAL A 275 31.17 1.96 -4.04
C VAL A 275 29.98 2.91 -4.23
N LEU A 276 29.26 2.77 -5.34
CA LEU A 276 27.96 3.38 -5.61
C LEU A 276 26.84 2.41 -5.25
N LEU A 277 25.77 2.90 -4.65
CA LEU A 277 24.58 2.10 -4.36
C LEU A 277 23.50 2.41 -5.39
N ALA A 278 23.23 1.48 -6.30
CA ALA A 278 22.15 1.59 -7.27
C ALA A 278 20.89 0.89 -6.73
N ARG A 279 19.73 1.54 -6.89
CA ARG A 279 18.42 0.93 -6.63
C ARG A 279 17.79 0.55 -7.97
N VAL A 280 17.63 -0.74 -8.20
CA VAL A 280 17.12 -1.30 -9.46
C VAL A 280 15.71 -1.83 -9.23
N HIS A 281 14.73 -1.33 -9.98
CA HIS A 281 13.39 -1.90 -10.00
C HIS A 281 13.29 -2.89 -11.14
N MET A 282 13.25 -4.18 -10.80
CA MET A 282 13.21 -5.28 -11.75
C MET A 282 11.82 -5.90 -11.75
N SER A 283 11.19 -6.08 -12.91
CA SER A 283 9.87 -6.73 -12.94
C SER A 283 9.96 -8.15 -12.37
N TYR A 284 8.92 -8.64 -11.70
CA TYR A 284 8.93 -10.01 -11.14
C TYR A 284 9.19 -11.08 -12.21
N ARG A 285 8.88 -10.79 -13.48
CA ARG A 285 9.20 -11.66 -14.61
C ARG A 285 10.70 -11.90 -14.74
N TYR A 286 11.52 -10.86 -14.59
CA TYR A 286 12.99 -10.95 -14.71
C TYR A 286 13.67 -11.40 -13.41
N LEU A 287 13.03 -11.17 -12.27
CA LEU A 287 13.58 -11.50 -10.95
C LEU A 287 13.88 -13.01 -10.78
N SER A 288 13.08 -13.88 -11.39
CA SER A 288 13.27 -15.34 -11.39
C SER A 288 14.64 -15.77 -11.93
N SER A 289 15.04 -15.17 -13.07
CA SER A 289 16.33 -15.42 -13.71
C SER A 289 17.49 -14.88 -12.88
N PHE A 290 17.25 -13.77 -12.17
CA PHE A 290 18.21 -13.17 -11.25
C PHE A 290 18.42 -14.02 -9.98
N TYR A 291 17.37 -14.62 -9.41
CA TYR A 291 17.49 -15.51 -8.24
C TYR A 291 18.27 -16.80 -8.52
N ALA A 292 18.09 -17.39 -9.70
CA ALA A 292 18.85 -18.58 -10.09
C ALA A 292 20.37 -18.31 -10.05
N LEU A 293 20.79 -17.09 -10.42
CA LEU A 293 22.19 -16.66 -10.32
C LEU A 293 22.64 -16.47 -8.87
N SER A 294 21.84 -15.82 -8.01
CA SER A 294 22.17 -15.62 -6.59
C SER A 294 22.45 -16.95 -5.88
N GLN A 295 21.66 -17.99 -6.18
CA GLN A 295 21.86 -19.32 -5.61
C GLN A 295 23.16 -19.97 -6.11
N ASN A 296 23.53 -19.75 -7.37
CA ASN A 296 24.81 -20.22 -7.93
C ASN A 296 26.01 -19.46 -7.36
N LEU A 297 25.83 -18.19 -6.97
CA LEU A 297 26.85 -17.35 -6.36
C LEU A 297 26.94 -17.48 -4.83
N GLY A 298 26.09 -18.32 -4.21
CA GLY A 298 26.21 -18.71 -2.81
C GLY A 298 25.60 -17.74 -1.79
N ASP A 299 25.03 -16.61 -2.21
CA ASP A 299 24.45 -15.61 -1.30
C ASP A 299 22.92 -15.78 -1.20
N GLN A 300 22.44 -16.07 0.02
CA GLN A 300 21.02 -16.09 0.35
C GLN A 300 20.61 -14.72 0.91
N PHE A 301 19.98 -13.92 0.04
CA PHE A 301 19.33 -12.63 0.34
C PHE A 301 20.23 -11.58 1.04
N GLY A 302 20.95 -10.81 0.23
CA GLY A 302 21.68 -9.61 0.65
C GLY A 302 21.88 -8.62 -0.51
N PRO A 303 22.36 -7.39 -0.22
CA PRO A 303 22.75 -6.43 -1.25
C PRO A 303 23.85 -7.02 -2.14
N PHE A 304 23.61 -7.04 -3.45
CA PHE A 304 24.48 -7.68 -4.43
C PHE A 304 25.70 -6.81 -4.71
N LYS A 305 26.89 -7.40 -4.75
CA LYS A 305 28.11 -6.72 -5.21
C LYS A 305 28.37 -7.07 -6.67
N VAL A 306 28.34 -6.06 -7.53
CA VAL A 306 28.80 -6.20 -8.92
C VAL A 306 30.30 -5.94 -8.95
N ASP A 307 31.08 -6.84 -9.51
CA ASP A 307 32.51 -6.66 -9.73
C ASP A 307 32.91 -7.12 -11.13
N GLU A 308 34.20 -7.03 -11.42
CA GLU A 308 34.77 -7.38 -12.73
C GLU A 308 34.48 -8.83 -13.16
N ASN A 309 34.25 -9.75 -12.22
CA ASN A 309 34.04 -11.16 -12.50
C ASN A 309 32.58 -11.48 -12.83
N ASN A 310 31.62 -10.69 -12.34
CA ASN A 310 30.19 -10.97 -12.52
C ASN A 310 29.42 -9.90 -13.33
N VAL A 311 30.04 -8.76 -13.67
CA VAL A 311 29.37 -7.65 -14.37
C VAL A 311 28.75 -8.03 -15.71
N SER A 312 29.38 -8.94 -16.47
CA SER A 312 28.85 -9.37 -17.78
C SER A 312 27.68 -10.34 -17.66
N GLU A 313 27.63 -11.14 -16.60
CA GLU A 313 26.55 -12.09 -16.33
C GLU A 313 25.32 -11.39 -15.74
N VAL A 314 25.55 -10.43 -14.83
CA VAL A 314 24.50 -9.52 -14.36
C VAL A 314 23.91 -8.72 -15.54
N ALA A 315 24.74 -8.27 -16.49
CA ALA A 315 24.28 -7.53 -17.66
C ALA A 315 23.43 -8.37 -18.63
N SER A 316 23.80 -9.62 -18.92
CA SER A 316 23.05 -10.46 -19.88
C SER A 316 21.65 -10.84 -19.39
N ILE A 317 21.47 -11.00 -18.07
CA ILE A 317 20.16 -11.25 -17.45
C ILE A 317 19.25 -10.02 -17.56
N LEU A 318 19.84 -8.82 -17.44
CA LEU A 318 19.12 -7.56 -17.60
C LEU A 318 18.74 -7.29 -19.05
N GLU A 319 19.51 -7.82 -20.01
CA GLU A 319 19.22 -7.75 -21.45
C GLU A 319 18.10 -8.72 -21.89
N GLY A 320 17.89 -9.83 -21.16
CA GLY A 320 16.73 -10.74 -21.25
C GLY A 320 16.54 -11.50 -22.58
N PRO A 321 16.43 -12.85 -22.60
CA PRO A 321 16.02 -13.58 -23.81
C PRO A 321 14.50 -13.43 -24.09
N PRO A 322 14.03 -13.47 -25.37
CA PRO A 322 12.63 -13.18 -25.73
C PRO A 322 11.61 -14.19 -25.21
N GLU A 323 12.06 -15.35 -24.75
CA GLU A 323 11.24 -16.49 -24.44
C GLU A 323 11.76 -17.10 -23.13
N ILE A 324 10.91 -17.14 -22.09
CA ILE A 324 10.70 -18.27 -21.17
C ILE A 324 9.92 -17.81 -19.92
N LEU A 325 8.88 -18.59 -19.63
CA LEU A 325 8.12 -18.70 -18.39
C LEU A 325 8.81 -19.74 -17.49
N ASP A 326 9.10 -19.40 -16.24
CA ASP A 326 8.62 -20.11 -15.04
C ASP A 326 9.43 -19.75 -13.79
N THR A 327 8.71 -19.53 -12.67
CA THR A 327 9.13 -19.61 -11.25
C THR A 327 9.50 -18.30 -10.53
N ILE A 328 8.54 -17.74 -9.78
CA ILE A 328 8.65 -16.52 -8.96
C ILE A 328 8.64 -16.88 -7.46
N VAL A 329 9.58 -16.34 -6.66
CA VAL A 329 9.48 -16.26 -5.18
C VAL A 329 10.14 -14.98 -4.64
N GLY A 330 9.44 -14.31 -3.71
CA GLY A 330 10.08 -13.71 -2.53
C GLY A 330 10.05 -12.18 -2.39
N ASP A 331 8.86 -11.57 -2.20
CA ASP A 331 8.66 -10.48 -1.22
C ASP A 331 7.19 -10.02 -1.21
N VAL A 332 6.39 -10.58 -0.29
CA VAL A 332 4.99 -10.17 -0.01
C VAL A 332 4.75 -9.96 1.50
N ALA A 333 5.81 -9.83 2.32
CA ALA A 333 5.64 -9.75 3.77
C ALA A 333 5.32 -8.34 4.34
N ALA A 334 5.17 -7.29 3.53
CA ALA A 334 4.83 -5.95 4.03
C ALA A 334 3.86 -5.17 3.12
N GLY A 335 2.92 -5.87 2.49
CA GLY A 335 1.85 -5.27 1.70
C GLY A 335 0.64 -4.83 2.52
N ILE A 336 0.85 -4.15 3.66
CA ILE A 336 -0.10 -3.27 4.37
C ILE A 336 0.72 -2.09 4.91
#